data_AF-A0A8B8T7I9-F1
#
_entry.id   AF-A0A8B8T7I9-F1
#
_cell.length_a   1.000
_cell.length_b   1.000
_cell.length_c   1.000
_cell.angle_alpha   90.00
_cell.angle_beta   90.00
_cell.angle_gamma   90.00
#
_symmetry.space_group_name_H-M   'P 1'
#
loop_
_entity.id
_entity.type
_entity.pdbx_description
1 polymer ?
#
loop_
_entity_poly.entity_id
_entity_poly.type
_entity_poly.pdbx_seq_one_letter_code
_entity_poly.pdbx_strand_id
1 'polypeptide(L)'
;MPCVRNLLGVLAALAACGAVAFLGYCLYFDQRRRGDPAFKRRLREKRRAQQQKAEGRGAQLWDPAKNEKSQELFLQEVRMGELWLSRGEHRMGVEHLSNALLVCGQPRELLKVFKHTLPPKVFEMLLHRIPLICQQFEADMNEQEYLEDDPD
;
A
#
# COMPACT_ATOMS: atom_id res chain seq x y z
N MET A 1 29.38 -12.05 -65.50
CA MET A 1 28.18 -12.78 -65.05
C MET A 1 27.24 -11.85 -64.26
N PRO A 2 26.48 -10.94 -64.93
CA PRO A 2 25.58 -10.00 -64.26
C PRO A 2 24.25 -10.64 -63.78
N CYS A 3 23.78 -11.70 -64.43
CA CYS A 3 22.49 -12.33 -64.14
C CYS A 3 22.41 -12.93 -62.73
N VAL A 4 23.49 -13.54 -62.25
CA VAL A 4 23.55 -14.16 -60.90
C VAL A 4 23.52 -13.12 -59.77
N ARG A 5 24.06 -11.92 -60.02
CA ARG A 5 24.12 -10.85 -59.01
C ARG A 5 22.76 -10.16 -58.85
N ASN A 6 22.01 -10.02 -59.94
CA ASN A 6 20.64 -9.53 -59.92
C ASN A 6 19.68 -10.53 -59.25
N LEU A 7 19.86 -11.83 -59.51
CA LEU A 7 19.04 -12.88 -58.89
C LEU A 7 19.24 -12.94 -57.37
N LEU A 8 20.49 -12.83 -56.90
CA LEU A 8 20.82 -12.80 -55.47
C LEU A 8 20.25 -11.55 -54.78
N GLY A 9 20.27 -10.39 -55.47
CA GLY A 9 19.67 -9.15 -54.97
C GLY A 9 18.15 -9.25 -54.80
N VAL A 10 17.45 -9.89 -55.74
CA VAL A 10 15.98 -10.10 -55.65
C VAL A 10 15.63 -11.05 -54.51
N LEU A 11 16.39 -12.13 -54.31
CA LEU A 11 16.19 -13.06 -53.19
C LEU A 11 16.43 -12.40 -51.83
N ALA A 12 17.47 -11.57 -51.72
CA ALA A 12 17.75 -10.80 -50.50
C ALA A 12 16.63 -9.79 -50.19
N ALA A 13 16.09 -9.12 -51.21
CA ALA A 13 14.97 -8.19 -51.03
C ALA A 13 13.69 -8.90 -50.55
N LEU A 14 13.36 -10.06 -51.12
CA LEU A 14 12.21 -10.86 -50.68
C LEU A 14 12.35 -11.35 -49.23
N ALA A 15 13.55 -11.79 -48.83
CA ALA A 15 13.82 -12.21 -47.46
C ALA A 15 13.70 -11.03 -46.47
N ALA A 16 14.19 -9.84 -46.83
CA ALA A 16 14.07 -8.64 -46.01
C ALA A 16 12.60 -8.22 -45.84
N CYS A 17 11.80 -8.23 -46.91
CA CYS A 17 10.37 -7.93 -46.83
C CYS A 17 9.61 -8.91 -45.93
N GLY A 18 9.92 -10.21 -46.01
CA GLY A 18 9.34 -11.23 -45.14
C GLY A 18 9.68 -11.00 -43.67
N ALA A 19 10.94 -10.68 -43.35
CA ALA A 19 11.37 -10.40 -41.98
C ALA A 19 10.69 -9.15 -41.39
N VAL A 20 10.53 -8.08 -42.17
CA VAL A 20 9.84 -6.85 -41.73
C VAL A 20 8.36 -7.11 -41.47
N ALA A 21 7.68 -7.85 -42.35
CA ALA A 21 6.28 -8.21 -42.15
C ALA A 21 6.09 -9.09 -40.90
N PHE A 22 6.99 -10.05 -40.68
CA PHE A 22 6.98 -10.91 -39.50
C PHE A 22 7.20 -10.13 -38.20
N LEU A 23 8.21 -9.24 -38.16
CA LEU A 23 8.47 -8.41 -36.99
C LEU A 23 7.32 -7.43 -36.70
N GLY A 24 6.74 -6.83 -37.74
CA GLY A 24 5.54 -5.99 -37.60
C GLY A 24 4.36 -6.76 -37.01
N TYR A 25 4.14 -8.00 -37.45
CA TYR A 25 3.09 -8.87 -36.91
C TYR A 25 3.37 -9.27 -35.46
N CYS A 26 4.62 -9.59 -35.12
CA CYS A 26 5.03 -9.91 -33.75
C CYS A 26 4.81 -8.72 -32.79
N LEU A 27 5.16 -7.49 -33.21
CA LEU A 27 4.92 -6.29 -32.40
C LEU A 27 3.43 -6.00 -32.21
N TYR A 28 2.62 -6.11 -33.27
CA TYR A 28 1.18 -5.95 -33.19
C TYR A 28 0.54 -6.94 -32.20
N PHE A 29 0.95 -8.21 -32.25
CA PHE A 29 0.40 -9.24 -31.39
C PHE A 29 0.86 -9.10 -29.93
N ASP A 30 2.11 -8.70 -29.68
CA ASP A 30 2.61 -8.46 -28.32
C ASP A 30 1.89 -7.26 -27.67
N GLN A 31 1.61 -6.20 -28.44
CA GLN A 31 0.84 -5.05 -27.97
C GLN A 31 -0.61 -5.42 -27.64
N ARG A 32 -1.25 -6.29 -28.45
CA ARG A 32 -2.60 -6.80 -28.20
C ARG A 32 -2.67 -7.68 -26.95
N ARG A 33 -1.58 -8.39 -26.59
CA ARG A 33 -1.49 -9.19 -25.35
C ARG A 33 -1.26 -8.36 -24.08
N ARG A 34 -0.52 -7.25 -24.15
CA ARG A 34 -0.21 -6.42 -22.95
C ARG A 34 -1.35 -5.49 -22.51
N GLY A 35 -2.44 -5.43 -23.28
CA GLY A 35 -3.58 -4.55 -23.02
C GLY A 35 -4.71 -5.14 -22.16
N ASP A 36 -4.61 -6.37 -21.67
CA ASP A 36 -5.74 -7.07 -21.07
C ASP A 36 -6.21 -6.41 -19.73
N PRO A 37 -7.40 -5.74 -19.70
CA PRO A 37 -7.88 -5.04 -18.51
C PRO A 37 -8.20 -6.01 -17.36
N ALA A 38 -8.42 -7.30 -17.66
CA ALA A 38 -8.67 -8.32 -16.66
C ALA A 38 -7.46 -8.56 -15.76
N PHE A 39 -6.22 -8.46 -16.27
CA PHE A 39 -5.01 -8.67 -15.45
C PHE A 39 -4.85 -7.59 -14.39
N LYS A 40 -5.07 -6.32 -14.76
CA LYS A 40 -5.03 -5.19 -13.82
C LYS A 40 -6.12 -5.28 -12.76
N ARG A 41 -7.34 -5.70 -13.14
CA ARG A 41 -8.45 -5.95 -12.20
C ARG A 41 -8.09 -7.04 -11.19
N ARG A 42 -7.59 -8.20 -11.65
CA ARG A 42 -7.15 -9.30 -10.77
C ARG A 42 -6.03 -8.88 -9.81
N LEU A 43 -5.12 -8.01 -10.23
CA LEU A 43 -4.07 -7.45 -9.37
C LEU A 43 -4.61 -6.49 -8.30
N ARG A 44 -5.64 -5.69 -8.62
CA ARG A 44 -6.31 -4.83 -7.66
C ARG A 44 -7.14 -5.65 -6.66
N GLU A 45 -7.89 -6.63 -7.14
CA GLU A 45 -8.65 -7.57 -6.29
C GLU A 45 -7.74 -8.35 -5.34
N LYS A 46 -6.60 -8.87 -5.82
CA LYS A 46 -5.62 -9.54 -4.96
C LYS A 46 -5.09 -8.63 -3.85
N ARG A 47 -4.82 -7.35 -4.15
CA ARG A 47 -4.38 -6.37 -3.14
C ARG A 47 -5.49 -6.06 -2.12
N ARG A 48 -6.73 -5.83 -2.57
CA ARG A 48 -7.89 -5.61 -1.68
C ARG A 48 -8.16 -6.81 -0.78
N ALA A 49 -8.11 -8.03 -1.33
CA ALA A 49 -8.28 -9.25 -0.57
C ALA A 49 -7.14 -9.49 0.45
N GLN A 50 -5.91 -9.06 0.14
CA GLN A 50 -4.81 -9.10 1.10
C GLN A 50 -4.98 -8.07 2.23
N GLN A 51 -5.45 -6.86 1.92
CA GLN A 51 -5.77 -5.84 2.93
C GLN A 51 -6.88 -6.34 3.86
N GLN A 52 -8.01 -6.82 3.33
CA GLN A 52 -9.10 -7.38 4.14
C GLN A 52 -8.66 -8.58 4.98
N LYS A 53 -7.78 -9.44 4.45
CA LYS A 53 -7.19 -10.55 5.22
C LYS A 53 -6.20 -10.08 6.28
N ALA A 54 -5.51 -8.96 6.08
CA ALA A 54 -4.64 -8.36 7.08
C ALA A 54 -5.46 -7.69 8.20
N GLU A 55 -6.56 -7.04 7.87
CA GLU A 55 -7.51 -6.48 8.86
C GLU A 55 -8.20 -7.59 9.67
N GLY A 56 -8.73 -8.61 8.99
CA GLY A 56 -9.35 -9.76 9.65
C GLY A 56 -8.37 -10.60 10.47
N ARG A 57 -7.09 -10.67 10.06
CA ARG A 57 -6.03 -11.27 10.89
C ARG A 57 -5.57 -10.36 12.00
N GLY A 58 -5.53 -9.03 11.83
CA GLY A 58 -5.23 -8.10 12.91
C GLY A 58 -6.18 -8.29 14.09
N ALA A 59 -7.46 -8.54 13.80
CA ALA A 59 -8.49 -8.81 14.79
C ALA A 59 -8.39 -10.22 15.43
N GLN A 60 -7.83 -11.21 14.72
CA GLN A 60 -7.67 -12.58 15.22
C GLN A 60 -6.26 -12.91 15.74
N LEU A 61 -5.26 -12.04 15.53
CA LEU A 61 -3.84 -12.33 15.81
C LEU A 61 -3.24 -11.49 16.94
N TRP A 62 -3.91 -10.43 17.42
CA TRP A 62 -3.56 -9.87 18.73
C TRP A 62 -4.13 -10.77 19.83
N ASP A 63 -3.60 -11.98 19.89
CA ASP A 63 -3.82 -12.91 20.98
C ASP A 63 -2.90 -12.47 22.14
N PRO A 64 -3.42 -11.82 23.20
CA PRO A 64 -2.60 -11.28 24.28
C PRO A 64 -1.73 -12.36 24.94
N ALA A 65 -2.11 -13.63 24.81
CA ALA A 65 -1.35 -14.77 25.33
C ALA A 65 -0.10 -15.15 24.50
N LYS A 66 -0.01 -14.77 23.22
CA LYS A 66 1.12 -15.15 22.34
C LYS A 66 2.25 -14.12 22.28
N ASN A 67 1.96 -12.90 22.71
CA ASN A 67 2.76 -11.71 22.46
C ASN A 67 2.99 -10.88 23.75
N GLU A 68 3.11 -11.56 24.89
CA GLU A 68 3.24 -10.94 26.22
C GLU A 68 4.32 -9.83 26.26
N LYS A 69 5.47 -10.06 25.63
CA LYS A 69 6.57 -9.08 25.57
C LYS A 69 6.25 -7.84 24.75
N SER A 70 5.58 -7.98 23.60
CA SER A 70 5.23 -6.81 22.78
C SER A 70 4.05 -6.05 23.38
N GLN A 71 3.16 -6.73 24.09
CA GLN A 71 2.12 -6.08 24.88
C GLN A 71 2.70 -5.29 26.06
N GLU A 72 3.69 -5.83 26.76
CA GLU A 72 4.39 -5.13 27.84
C GLU A 72 5.12 -3.88 27.31
N LEU A 73 5.83 -4.01 26.19
CA LEU A 73 6.45 -2.87 25.50
C LEU A 73 5.42 -1.83 25.07
N PHE A 74 4.28 -2.26 24.50
CA PHE A 74 3.19 -1.37 24.13
C PHE A 74 2.67 -0.57 25.34
N LEU A 75 2.33 -1.26 26.42
CA LEU A 75 1.81 -0.62 27.64
C LEU A 75 2.84 0.30 28.28
N GLN A 76 4.11 -0.09 28.27
CA GLN A 76 5.20 0.71 28.77
C GLN A 76 5.35 2.01 27.96
N GLU A 77 5.38 1.94 26.63
CA GLU A 77 5.48 3.10 25.75
C GLU A 77 4.26 4.03 25.92
N VAL A 78 3.04 3.49 26.00
CA VAL A 78 1.83 4.32 26.24
C VAL A 78 1.92 5.06 27.58
N ARG A 79 2.29 4.35 28.67
CA ARG A 79 2.46 4.97 30.00
C ARG A 79 3.53 6.04 30.01
N MET A 80 4.66 5.79 29.36
CA MET A 80 5.74 6.79 29.24
C MET A 80 5.25 7.99 28.42
N GLY A 81 4.53 7.75 27.33
CA GLY A 81 3.88 8.80 26.53
C GLY A 81 2.99 9.70 27.38
N GLU A 82 2.05 9.11 28.12
CA GLU A 82 1.15 9.83 29.02
C GLU A 82 1.90 10.59 30.13
N LEU A 83 2.94 9.99 30.71
CA LEU A 83 3.77 10.65 31.71
C LEU A 83 4.43 11.91 31.16
N TRP A 84 5.03 11.85 29.97
CA TRP A 84 5.64 13.03 29.34
C TRP A 84 4.60 14.07 28.95
N LEU A 85 3.42 13.65 28.49
CA LEU A 85 2.30 14.56 28.22
C LEU A 85 1.82 15.28 29.48
N SER A 86 1.69 14.59 30.62
CA SER A 86 1.31 15.21 31.90
C SER A 86 2.34 16.22 32.40
N ARG A 87 3.60 16.08 32.01
CA ARG A 87 4.69 17.02 32.32
C ARG A 87 4.77 18.22 31.35
N GLY A 88 3.95 18.22 30.30
CA GLY A 88 3.96 19.24 29.23
C GLY A 88 5.00 19.00 28.13
N GLU A 89 5.74 17.88 28.20
CA GLU A 89 6.77 17.50 27.23
C GLU A 89 6.16 16.76 26.03
N HIS A 90 5.44 17.51 25.20
CA HIS A 90 4.68 16.95 24.08
C HIS A 90 5.53 16.19 23.05
N ARG A 91 6.77 16.60 22.82
CA ARG A 91 7.65 15.94 21.84
C ARG A 91 8.02 14.52 22.26
N MET A 92 8.41 14.35 23.52
CA MET A 92 8.75 13.04 24.09
C MET A 92 7.50 12.16 24.22
N GLY A 93 6.37 12.75 24.62
CA GLY A 93 5.09 12.05 24.67
C GLY A 93 4.71 11.44 23.32
N VAL A 94 4.80 12.24 22.25
CA VAL A 94 4.52 11.78 20.87
C VAL A 94 5.50 10.72 20.39
N GLU A 95 6.76 10.77 20.82
CA GLU A 95 7.77 9.76 20.46
C GLU A 95 7.42 8.38 21.01
N HIS A 96 7.07 8.31 22.30
CA HIS A 96 6.66 7.07 22.93
C HIS A 96 5.32 6.56 22.37
N LEU A 97 4.35 7.44 22.12
CA LEU A 97 3.09 7.06 21.47
C LEU A 97 3.28 6.56 20.03
N SER A 98 4.26 7.12 19.31
CA SER A 98 4.65 6.65 17.99
C SER A 98 5.27 5.25 18.03
N ASN A 99 6.13 4.97 19.02
CA ASN A 99 6.69 3.64 19.21
C ASN A 99 5.60 2.62 19.55
N ALA A 100 4.63 3.00 20.40
CA ALA A 100 3.48 2.16 20.72
C ALA A 100 2.67 1.79 19.47
N LEU A 101 2.46 2.74 18.54
CA LEU A 101 1.79 2.48 17.25
C LEU A 101 2.58 1.53 16.34
N LEU A 102 3.91 1.51 16.40
CA LEU A 102 4.74 0.59 15.61
C LEU A 102 4.67 -0.86 16.14
N VAL A 103 4.47 -1.03 17.44
CA VAL A 103 4.43 -2.35 18.09
C VAL A 103 3.02 -2.94 18.09
N CYS A 104 1.99 -2.12 17.92
CA CYS A 104 0.60 -2.58 17.90
C CYS A 104 0.26 -3.33 16.59
N GLY A 105 -0.59 -4.35 16.70
CA GLY A 105 -1.05 -5.13 15.54
C GLY A 105 -2.15 -4.43 14.73
N GLN A 106 -2.78 -3.42 15.33
CA GLN A 106 -3.90 -2.67 14.75
C GLN A 106 -3.73 -1.17 15.03
N PRO A 107 -2.83 -0.47 14.30
CA PRO A 107 -2.60 0.95 14.50
C PRO A 107 -3.83 1.81 14.22
N ARG A 108 -4.73 1.35 13.34
CA ARG A 108 -5.97 2.05 12.98
C ARG A 108 -6.90 2.24 14.18
N GLU A 109 -7.11 1.19 14.97
CA GLU A 109 -8.03 1.21 16.10
C GLU A 109 -7.45 2.01 17.27
N LEU A 110 -6.15 1.85 17.53
CA LEU A 110 -5.45 2.63 18.53
C LEU A 110 -5.44 4.13 18.18
N LEU A 111 -5.26 4.48 16.91
CA LEU A 111 -5.28 5.88 16.46
C LEU A 111 -6.67 6.52 16.64
N LYS A 112 -7.76 5.75 16.48
CA LYS A 112 -9.12 6.21 16.82
C LYS A 112 -9.24 6.53 18.31
N VAL A 113 -8.73 5.67 19.19
CA VAL A 113 -8.72 5.93 20.63
C VAL A 113 -7.91 7.19 20.95
N PHE A 114 -6.71 7.32 20.39
CA PHE A 114 -5.86 8.50 20.58
C PHE A 114 -6.50 9.80 20.10
N LYS A 115 -7.31 9.78 19.04
CA LYS A 115 -8.08 10.96 18.61
C LYS A 115 -9.05 11.45 19.67
N HIS A 116 -9.61 10.55 20.48
CA HIS A 116 -10.56 10.89 21.54
C HIS A 116 -9.90 11.19 22.89
N THR A 117 -8.70 10.66 23.15
CA THR A 117 -8.02 10.82 24.45
C THR A 117 -6.96 11.92 24.46
N LEU A 118 -6.39 12.28 23.31
CA LEU A 118 -5.32 13.26 23.22
C LEU A 118 -5.83 14.65 22.80
N PRO A 119 -5.22 15.74 23.31
CA PRO A 119 -5.49 17.07 22.80
C PRO A 119 -5.18 17.19 21.30
N PRO A 120 -5.94 17.99 20.51
CA PRO A 120 -5.78 18.08 19.06
C PRO A 120 -4.34 18.39 18.62
N LYS A 121 -3.67 19.31 19.34
CA LYS A 121 -2.29 19.71 19.09
C LYS A 121 -1.28 18.56 19.20
N VAL A 122 -1.47 17.66 20.16
CA VAL A 122 -0.58 16.50 20.36
C VAL A 122 -0.84 15.44 19.30
N PHE A 123 -2.12 15.24 18.97
CA PHE A 123 -2.53 14.32 17.91
C PHE A 123 -1.97 14.74 16.55
N GLU A 124 -2.05 16.02 16.17
CA GLU A 124 -1.46 16.52 14.92
C GLU A 124 0.05 16.28 14.84
N MET A 125 0.79 16.48 15.95
CA MET A 125 2.22 16.18 16.00
C MET A 125 2.51 14.69 15.80
N LEU A 126 1.65 13.82 16.33
CA LEU A 126 1.73 12.38 16.12
C LEU A 126 1.51 12.02 14.64
N LEU A 127 0.52 12.63 14.00
CA LEU A 127 0.24 12.40 12.58
C LEU A 127 1.42 12.78 11.69
N HIS A 128 2.05 13.92 11.97
CA HIS A 128 3.22 14.39 11.23
C HIS A 128 4.43 13.45 11.36
N ARG A 129 4.55 12.73 12.48
CA ARG A 129 5.69 11.84 12.73
C ARG A 129 5.51 10.46 12.09
N ILE A 130 4.28 10.04 11.83
CA ILE A 130 3.98 8.72 11.25
C ILE A 130 3.13 8.84 9.96
N PRO A 131 3.66 9.50 8.92
CA PRO A 131 2.88 9.84 7.73
C PRO A 131 2.34 8.60 7.00
N LEU A 132 3.07 7.48 7.01
CA LEU A 132 2.66 6.25 6.33
C LEU A 132 1.40 5.61 6.95
N ILE A 133 1.28 5.64 8.28
CA ILE A 133 0.10 5.11 8.98
C ILE A 133 -1.09 6.05 8.82
N CYS A 134 -0.83 7.36 8.82
CA CYS A 134 -1.87 8.39 8.67
C CYS A 134 -2.47 8.41 7.26
N GLN A 135 -1.65 8.28 6.21
CA GLN A 135 -2.15 8.19 4.84
C GLN A 135 -3.10 7.00 4.63
N GLN A 136 -2.84 5.87 5.31
CA GLN A 136 -3.74 4.73 5.28
C GLN A 136 -5.03 5.03 6.06
N PHE A 137 -4.91 5.61 7.25
CA PHE A 137 -6.05 5.98 8.08
C PHE A 137 -6.98 7.00 7.40
N GLU A 138 -6.42 8.04 6.78
CA GLU A 138 -7.16 9.07 6.05
C GLU A 138 -7.84 8.50 4.80
N ALA A 139 -7.18 7.59 4.08
CA ALA A 139 -7.78 6.93 2.93
C ALA A 139 -9.01 6.09 3.33
N ASP A 140 -8.94 5.35 4.43
CA ASP A 140 -10.09 4.55 4.89
C ASP A 140 -11.25 5.43 5.41
N MET A 141 -10.93 6.50 6.15
CA MET A 141 -11.95 7.46 6.62
C MET A 141 -12.67 8.12 5.44
N ASN A 142 -11.90 8.51 4.41
CA ASN A 142 -12.46 9.08 3.19
C ASN A 142 -13.32 8.03 2.45
N GLU A 143 -12.87 6.78 2.35
CA GLU A 143 -13.67 5.70 1.75
C GLU A 143 -14.96 5.38 2.53
N GLN A 144 -15.00 5.59 3.85
CA GLN A 144 -16.22 5.45 4.66
C GLN A 144 -17.21 6.61 4.44
N GLU A 145 -16.70 7.83 4.29
CA GLU A 145 -17.52 9.03 4.05
C GLU A 145 -18.25 8.98 2.68
N TYR A 146 -17.68 8.30 1.67
CA TYR A 146 -18.34 8.12 0.36
C TYR A 146 -19.47 7.07 0.33
N LEU A 147 -19.58 6.20 1.35
CA LEU A 147 -20.63 5.16 1.38
C LEU A 147 -21.91 5.59 2.11
N GLU A 148 -21.88 6.72 2.82
CA GLU A 148 -23.05 7.25 3.53
C GLU A 148 -23.86 8.27 2.70
N ASP A 149 -23.45 8.55 1.46
CA ASP A 149 -24.04 9.57 0.58
C ASP A 149 -24.75 8.95 -0.66
N ASP A 150 -25.40 7.79 -0.47
CA ASP A 150 -26.36 7.23 -1.43
C ASP A 150 -27.78 7.61 -0.97
N PRO A 151 -28.40 8.68 -1.53
CA PRO A 151 -29.77 9.03 -1.21
C PRO A 151 -30.72 7.98 -1.82
N ASP A 152 -31.69 7.56 -1.00
CA ASP A 152 -32.81 6.64 -1.34
C ASP A 152 -33.44 6.86 -2.73
#